data_AF-A0A6V8DKT4-F1
#
_entry.id   AF-A0A6V8DKT4-F1
#
_cell.length_a   1.000
_cell.length_b   1.000
_cell.length_c   1.000
_cell.angle_alpha   90.00
_cell.angle_beta   90.00
_cell.angle_gamma   90.00
#
_symmetry.space_group_name_H-M   'P 1'
#
loop_
_entity.id
_entity.type
_entity.pdbx_description
1 polymer ?
#
loop_
_entity_poly.entity_id
_entity_poly.type
_entity_poly.pdbx_seq_one_letter_code
_entity_poly.pdbx_strand_id
1 'polypeptide(L)'
;VNHRYIEEVGAANFFCVKDGVVSTPELTGTILPGVTRSSIIELASARGYEVREEKVDVEYAMEADECFCVGTAAVVSSIGKIEYDEKVSEFNGGEVGPVTRQLYEELTAIQQRRATDEFGWIVVVE
;
A
#
# COMPACT_ATOMS: atom_id res chain seq x y z
N VAL A 1 -3.00 -9.54 -23.95
CA VAL A 1 -2.89 -8.76 -22.69
C VAL A 1 -3.78 -9.46 -21.69
N ASN A 2 -3.23 -9.93 -20.57
CA ASN A 2 -4.03 -10.57 -19.52
C ASN A 2 -4.49 -9.45 -18.57
N HIS A 3 -5.75 -9.03 -18.68
CA HIS A 3 -6.35 -7.95 -17.87
C HIS A 3 -6.70 -8.45 -16.45
N ARG A 4 -5.69 -9.01 -15.76
CA ARG A 4 -5.85 -9.70 -14.47
C ARG A 4 -4.94 -9.18 -13.38
N TYR A 5 -3.77 -8.64 -13.73
CA TYR A 5 -2.80 -8.15 -12.75
C TYR A 5 -3.03 -6.66 -12.48
N ILE A 6 -3.09 -6.30 -11.20
CA ILE A 6 -3.19 -4.91 -10.76
C ILE A 6 -1.80 -4.26 -10.92
N GLU A 7 -1.78 -3.05 -11.48
CA GLU A 7 -0.57 -2.23 -11.59
C GLU A 7 -0.62 -1.07 -10.58
N GLU A 8 -1.60 -0.17 -10.73
CA GLU A 8 -1.74 1.04 -9.91
C GLU A 8 -3.22 1.41 -9.74
N VAL A 9 -3.49 2.36 -8.83
CA VAL A 9 -4.81 2.98 -8.62
C VAL A 9 -4.73 4.45 -9.02
N GLY A 10 -5.02 4.73 -10.30
CA GLY A 10 -4.89 6.09 -10.84
C GLY A 10 -3.44 6.55 -10.85
N ALA A 11 -3.08 7.47 -9.95
CA ALA A 11 -1.71 8.01 -9.81
C ALA A 11 -1.05 7.57 -8.49
N ALA A 12 -1.49 6.46 -7.91
CA ALA A 12 -1.01 5.91 -6.64
C ALA A 12 -0.68 4.42 -6.77
N ASN A 13 0.34 3.95 -6.06
CA ASN A 13 0.72 2.54 -6.06
C ASN A 13 -0.26 1.71 -5.22
N PHE A 14 -0.56 0.48 -5.65
CA PHE A 14 -1.49 -0.43 -4.98
C PHE A 14 -0.79 -1.34 -3.96
N PHE A 15 -1.49 -1.64 -2.87
CA PHE A 15 -1.11 -2.64 -1.88
C PHE A 15 -2.35 -3.44 -1.43
N CYS A 16 -2.14 -4.69 -1.07
CA CYS A 16 -3.11 -5.49 -0.33
C CYS A 16 -2.44 -6.26 0.82
N VAL A 17 -3.24 -6.62 1.82
CA VAL A 17 -2.85 -7.43 2.97
C VAL A 17 -3.71 -8.68 2.99
N LYS A 18 -3.09 -9.85 2.99
CA LYS A 18 -3.79 -11.13 3.11
C LYS A 18 -3.01 -12.07 4.01
N ASP A 19 -3.64 -12.60 5.04
CA ASP A 19 -3.04 -13.54 6.00
C ASP A 19 -1.74 -12.98 6.62
N GLY A 20 -1.69 -11.66 6.87
CA GLY A 20 -0.53 -10.97 7.44
C GLY A 20 0.61 -10.66 6.45
N VAL A 21 0.47 -11.00 5.17
CA VAL A 21 1.43 -10.67 4.10
C VAL A 21 1.01 -9.39 3.39
N VAL A 22 1.94 -8.45 3.24
CA VAL A 22 1.74 -7.20 2.49
C VAL A 22 2.26 -7.39 1.07
N SER A 23 1.37 -7.41 0.07
CA SER A 23 1.75 -7.56 -1.35
C SER A 23 1.55 -6.27 -2.12
N THR A 24 2.48 -5.97 -3.04
CA THR A 24 2.38 -4.84 -3.98
C THR A 24 2.90 -5.27 -5.35
N PRO A 25 2.38 -4.70 -6.46
CA PRO A 25 2.86 -5.01 -7.80
C PRO A 25 4.38 -4.84 -7.95
N GLU A 26 5.04 -5.85 -8.49
CA GLU A 26 6.47 -5.80 -8.84
C GLU A 26 6.73 -4.74 -9.93
N LEU A 27 7.90 -4.09 -9.91
CA LEU A 27 8.23 -3.05 -10.89
C LEU A 27 8.57 -3.68 -12.25
N THR A 28 7.56 -3.87 -13.09
CA THR A 28 7.69 -4.44 -14.46
C THR A 28 8.02 -3.39 -15.54
N GLY A 29 8.17 -2.11 -15.17
CA GLY A 29 8.46 -0.99 -16.07
C GLY A 29 7.24 -0.16 -16.50
N THR A 30 6.02 -0.60 -16.19
CA THR A 30 4.76 0.15 -16.39
C THR A 30 4.28 0.84 -15.12
N ILE A 31 4.75 0.39 -13.96
CA ILE A 31 4.41 0.91 -12.63
C ILE A 31 5.44 1.97 -12.22
N LEU A 32 4.98 3.11 -11.69
CA LEU A 32 5.86 4.16 -11.19
C LEU A 32 6.55 3.68 -9.90
N PRO A 33 7.90 3.76 -9.81
CA PRO A 33 8.63 3.48 -8.57
C PRO A 33 8.41 4.62 -7.55
N GLY A 34 7.22 4.69 -6.96
CA GLY A 34 6.82 5.76 -6.05
C GLY A 34 7.65 5.79 -4.76
N VAL A 35 8.06 6.98 -4.32
CA VAL A 35 8.82 7.14 -3.07
C VAL A 35 7.97 6.75 -1.84
N THR A 36 6.67 7.05 -1.84
CA THR A 36 5.77 6.60 -0.77
C THR A 36 5.63 5.08 -0.76
N ARG A 37 5.64 4.42 -1.92
CA ARG A 37 5.67 2.96 -2.02
C ARG A 37 6.93 2.39 -1.39
N SER A 38 8.11 2.92 -1.73
CA SER A 38 9.36 2.44 -1.12
C SER A 38 9.38 2.65 0.39
N SER A 39 8.92 3.82 0.88
CA SER A 39 8.82 4.08 2.33
C SER A 39 7.89 3.11 3.04
N ILE A 40 6.78 2.72 2.41
CA ILE A 40 5.82 1.78 3.01
C ILE A 40 6.37 0.35 3.04
N ILE A 41 7.08 -0.08 1.98
CA ILE A 41 7.78 -1.38 1.96
C ILE A 41 8.80 -1.45 3.09
N GLU A 42 9.62 -0.41 3.25
CA GLU A 42 10.66 -0.34 4.27
C GLU A 42 10.05 -0.32 5.68
N LEU A 43 9.00 0.48 5.89
CA LEU A 43 8.31 0.57 7.18
C LEU A 43 7.59 -0.73 7.54
N ALA A 44 6.85 -1.34 6.62
CA ALA A 44 6.19 -2.62 6.85
C ALA A 44 7.20 -3.73 7.20
N SER A 45 8.31 -3.80 6.47
CA SER A 45 9.40 -4.74 6.75
C SER A 45 10.01 -4.51 8.14
N ALA A 46 10.24 -3.25 8.52
CA ALA A 46 10.76 -2.88 9.84
C ALA A 46 9.80 -3.21 10.99
N ARG A 47 8.49 -3.38 10.71
CA ARG A 47 7.48 -3.82 11.68
C ARG A 47 7.22 -5.33 11.65
N GLY A 48 8.02 -6.08 10.90
CA GLY A 48 7.97 -7.54 10.89
C GLY A 48 6.93 -8.15 9.96
N TYR A 49 6.31 -7.35 9.08
CA TYR A 49 5.46 -7.88 8.02
C TYR A 49 6.32 -8.54 6.94
N GLU A 50 5.85 -9.66 6.41
CA GLU A 50 6.36 -10.17 5.15
C GLU A 50 5.87 -9.26 4.02
N VAL A 51 6.80 -8.69 3.26
CA VAL A 51 6.48 -7.82 2.12
C VAL A 51 6.85 -8.52 0.82
N ARG A 52 5.89 -8.64 -0.10
CA ARG A 52 6.09 -9.26 -1.42
C ARG A 52 5.88 -8.24 -2.53
N GLU A 53 6.94 -8.03 -3.31
CA GLU A 53 6.86 -7.32 -4.58
C GLU A 53 6.66 -8.37 -5.69
N GLU A 54 5.42 -8.59 -6.11
CA GLU A 54 5.04 -9.68 -7.01
C GLU A 54 3.89 -9.27 -7.95
N LYS A 55 3.52 -10.12 -8.90
CA LYS A 55 2.31 -9.89 -9.68
C LYS A 55 1.09 -10.09 -8.80
N VAL A 56 0.34 -9.03 -8.55
CA VAL A 56 -0.88 -9.09 -7.75
C VAL A 56 -2.07 -9.39 -8.65
N ASP A 57 -2.63 -10.58 -8.49
CA ASP A 57 -3.84 -11.01 -9.18
C ASP A 57 -5.07 -10.28 -8.61
N VAL A 58 -5.97 -9.80 -9.47
CA VAL A 58 -7.19 -9.10 -9.03
C VAL A 58 -8.09 -10.00 -8.19
N GLU A 59 -8.20 -11.30 -8.51
CA GLU A 59 -9.01 -12.23 -7.71
C GLU A 59 -8.36 -12.46 -6.34
N TYR A 60 -7.03 -12.50 -6.28
CA TYR A 60 -6.31 -12.57 -5.00
C TYR A 60 -6.55 -11.32 -4.14
N ALA A 61 -6.48 -10.13 -4.74
CA ALA A 61 -6.74 -8.86 -4.06
C ALA A 61 -8.19 -8.72 -3.60
N MET A 62 -9.15 -9.26 -4.36
CA MET A 62 -10.57 -9.30 -3.98
C MET A 62 -10.85 -10.17 -2.75
N GLU A 63 -9.94 -11.08 -2.40
CA GLU A 63 -9.99 -11.92 -1.20
C GLU A 63 -9.07 -11.43 -0.08
N ALA A 64 -8.44 -10.25 -0.23
CA ALA A 64 -7.55 -9.68 0.77
C ALA A 64 -8.32 -9.19 2.02
N ASP A 65 -7.63 -9.17 3.17
CA ASP A 65 -8.15 -8.61 4.43
C ASP A 65 -8.25 -7.08 4.35
N GLU A 66 -7.25 -6.44 3.73
CA GLU A 66 -7.20 -5.00 3.51
C GLU A 66 -6.64 -4.69 2.12
N CYS A 67 -7.11 -3.61 1.50
CA CYS A 67 -6.49 -3.02 0.31
C CYS A 67 -6.27 -1.53 0.57
N PHE A 68 -5.17 -0.98 0.07
CA PHE A 68 -4.88 0.44 0.17
C PHE A 68 -4.02 0.92 -0.99
N CYS A 69 -3.96 2.23 -1.20
CA CYS A 69 -3.06 2.84 -2.17
C CYS A 69 -2.20 3.92 -1.50
N VAL A 70 -1.05 4.19 -2.11
CA VAL A 70 -0.06 5.11 -1.55
C VAL A 70 0.50 6.05 -2.61
N GLY A 71 0.82 7.26 -2.20
CA GLY A 71 1.44 8.27 -3.05
C GLY A 71 1.60 9.57 -2.29
N THR A 72 2.44 10.49 -2.76
CA THR A 72 2.78 11.70 -2.00
C THR A 72 1.55 12.51 -1.57
N ALA A 73 0.56 12.66 -2.46
CA ALA A 73 -0.68 13.38 -2.17
C ALA A 73 -1.69 12.53 -1.37
N ALA A 74 -1.74 11.22 -1.61
CA ALA A 74 -2.68 10.30 -0.97
C ALA A 74 -2.19 9.78 0.39
N VAL A 75 -0.90 9.98 0.70
CA VAL A 75 -0.16 9.36 1.79
C VAL A 75 -0.39 7.85 1.78
N VAL A 76 -1.26 7.35 2.65
CA VAL A 76 -1.77 5.98 2.68
C VAL A 76 -3.29 6.10 2.75
N SER A 77 -3.99 5.55 1.77
CA SER A 77 -5.44 5.67 1.63
C SER A 77 -6.08 4.29 1.51
N SER A 78 -7.01 3.98 2.42
CA SER A 78 -7.77 2.72 2.41
C SER A 78 -8.64 2.59 1.16
N ILE A 79 -8.71 1.39 0.60
CA ILE A 79 -9.63 1.02 -0.48
C ILE A 79 -10.81 0.28 0.15
N GLY A 80 -11.99 0.89 0.14
CA GLY A 80 -13.19 0.29 0.73
C GLY A 80 -13.83 -0.80 -0.13
N LYS A 81 -13.62 -0.77 -1.46
CA LYS A 81 -14.28 -1.67 -2.41
C LYS A 81 -13.44 -1.89 -3.67
N ILE A 82 -13.39 -3.12 -4.17
CA ILE A 82 -12.91 -3.47 -5.52
C ILE A 82 -14.05 -4.11 -6.30
N GLU A 83 -14.20 -3.71 -7.56
CA GLU A 83 -15.18 -4.28 -8.49
C GLU A 83 -14.47 -4.82 -9.72
N TYR A 84 -14.72 -6.09 -10.04
CA TYR A 84 -14.11 -6.78 -11.19
C TYR A 84 -15.05 -7.89 -11.67
N ASP A 85 -15.30 -7.92 -12.99
CA ASP A 85 -16.14 -8.94 -13.64
C ASP A 85 -17.50 -9.15 -12.94
N GLU A 86 -18.23 -8.05 -12.72
CA GLU A 86 -19.54 -7.99 -12.03
C GLU A 86 -19.52 -8.40 -10.54
N LYS A 87 -18.37 -8.79 -10.00
CA LYS A 87 -18.18 -9.10 -8.58
C LYS A 87 -17.71 -7.86 -7.85
N VAL A 88 -18.17 -7.74 -6.61
CA VAL A 88 -17.80 -6.67 -5.69
C VAL A 88 -17.25 -7.29 -4.42
N SER A 89 -16.05 -6.88 -4.04
CA SER A 89 -15.47 -7.17 -2.72
C SER A 89 -15.42 -5.88 -1.91
N GLU A 90 -15.95 -5.94 -0.69
CA GLU A 90 -15.89 -4.85 0.28
C GLU A 90 -14.90 -5.21 1.38
N PHE A 91 -14.09 -4.24 1.80
CA PHE A 91 -13.03 -4.44 2.78
C PHE A 91 -13.38 -3.73 4.09
N ASN A 92 -13.09 -4.39 5.21
CA ASN A 92 -13.18 -3.81 6.56
C ASN A 92 -14.52 -3.12 6.90
N GLY A 93 -15.63 -3.50 6.25
CA GLY A 93 -16.94 -2.86 6.48
C GLY A 93 -16.97 -1.36 6.17
N GLY A 94 -16.11 -0.89 5.27
CA GLY A 94 -15.96 0.53 4.92
C GLY A 94 -15.05 1.32 5.86
N GLU A 95 -14.49 0.67 6.89
CA GLU A 95 -13.54 1.28 7.82
C GLU A 95 -12.09 1.08 7.35
N VAL A 96 -11.16 1.83 7.96
CA VAL A 96 -9.72 1.62 7.72
C VAL A 96 -9.26 0.38 8.48
N GLY A 97 -8.64 -0.56 7.77
CA GLY A 97 -8.07 -1.76 8.36
C GLY A 97 -6.87 -1.47 9.27
N PRO A 98 -6.54 -2.38 10.21
CA PRO A 98 -5.50 -2.16 11.21
C PRO A 98 -4.10 -1.94 10.61
N VAL A 99 -3.68 -2.70 9.60
CA VAL A 99 -2.36 -2.55 8.97
C VAL A 99 -2.29 -1.22 8.23
N THR A 100 -3.32 -0.89 7.45
CA THR A 100 -3.42 0.38 6.72
C THR A 100 -3.33 1.57 7.68
N ARG A 101 -4.04 1.52 8.81
CA ARG A 101 -4.02 2.57 9.84
C ARG A 101 -2.64 2.70 10.47
N GLN A 102 -2.01 1.59 10.85
CA GLN A 102 -0.66 1.59 11.44
C GLN A 102 0.34 2.27 10.50
N LEU A 103 0.39 1.84 9.24
CA LEU A 103 1.34 2.38 8.25
C LEU A 103 1.13 3.88 8.00
N TYR A 104 -0.14 4.33 7.95
CA TYR A 104 -0.48 5.75 7.85
C TYR A 104 0.03 6.56 9.05
N GLU A 105 -0.29 6.10 10.26
CA GLU A 105 0.05 6.80 11.50
C GLU A 105 1.57 6.92 11.68
N GLU A 106 2.31 5.85 11.39
CA GLU A 106 3.76 5.85 11.52
C GLU A 106 4.44 6.73 10.45
N LEU A 107 4.06 6.59 9.18
CA LEU A 107 4.63 7.40 8.10
C LEU A 107 4.39 8.90 8.36
N THR A 108 3.18 9.28 8.73
CA THR A 108 2.85 10.68 9.02
C THR A 108 3.50 11.17 10.31
N ALA A 109 3.70 10.31 11.31
CA ALA A 109 4.44 10.68 12.52
C ALA A 109 5.91 11.00 12.21
N ILE A 110 6.56 10.23 11.33
CA ILE A 110 7.91 10.53 10.85
C ILE A 110 7.91 11.85 10.08
N GLN A 111 7.05 11.99 9.05
CA GLN A 111 6.96 13.20 8.22
C GLN A 111 6.73 14.49 9.03
N GLN A 112 5.96 14.40 10.11
CA GLN A 112 5.62 15.52 10.99
C GLN A 112 6.59 15.67 12.17
N ARG A 113 7.67 14.88 12.24
CA ARG A 113 8.65 14.86 13.33
C ARG A 113 8.03 14.60 14.71
N ARG A 114 6.92 13.84 14.75
CA ARG A 114 6.31 13.31 15.98
C ARG A 114 6.92 11.98 16.41
N ALA A 115 7.58 11.28 15.49
CA ALA A 115 8.35 10.07 15.73
C ALA A 115 9.80 10.25 15.24
N THR A 116 10.70 9.41 15.75
CA THR A 116 12.09 9.34 15.28
C THR A 116 12.11 8.87 13.83
N ASP A 117 12.91 9.53 13.01
CA ASP A 117 13.20 9.10 11.64
C ASP A 117 14.31 8.05 11.65
N GLU A 118 13.92 6.79 11.81
CA GLU A 118 14.84 5.63 11.85
C GLU A 118 15.50 5.36 10.49
N PHE A 119 14.96 5.94 9.41
CA PHE A 119 15.36 5.68 8.02
C PHE A 119 16.16 6.83 7.39
N GLY A 120 16.25 7.99 8.06
CA GLY A 120 16.98 9.16 7.57
C GLY A 120 16.34 9.83 6.37
N TRP A 121 15.01 9.79 6.24
CA TRP A 121 14.25 10.43 5.15
C TRP A 121 14.12 11.95 5.29
N ILE A 122 14.20 12.49 6.51
CA ILE A 122 13.96 13.90 6.80
C ILE A 122 15.23 14.70 6.54
N VAL A 123 15.13 15.62 5.58
CA VAL A 123 16.17 16.60 5.29
C VAL A 123 15.78 17.99 5.78
N VAL A 124 16.76 18.78 6.21
CA VAL A 124 16.59 20.21 6.49
C VAL A 124 16.73 20.94 5.16
N VAL A 125 15.78 21.83 4.86
CA VAL A 125 15.82 22.72 3.70
C VAL A 125 16.09 24.13 4.21
N GLU A 126 17.05 24.81 3.57
CA GLU A 126 17.40 26.22 3.84
C GLU A 126 16.60 27.19 2.98
#